data_AF-A0A1G4VZ38-F1
#
_entry.id   AF-A0A1G4VZ38-F1
#
_cell.length_a   1.000
_cell.length_b   1.000
_cell.length_c   1.000
_cell.angle_alpha   90.00
_cell.angle_beta   90.00
_cell.angle_gamma   90.00
#
_symmetry.space_group_name_H-M   'P 1'
#
loop_
_entity.id
_entity.type
_entity.pdbx_description
1 polymer ?
#
loop_
_entity_poly.entity_id
_entity_poly.type
_entity_poly.pdbx_seq_one_letter_code
_entity_poly.pdbx_strand_id
1 'polypeptide(L)'
;MKKKTYSMDINTAGKMLEKVFAKAETSPNTVPFDKIVLRSKQNLFSDNLFIVLSSLIFVITLLMPVFFPHSKVLMSVDAASSRPLTVKEHHMTESTFSITFDGSPVDVVNSYMVDDDDETVSIAEYDSATNTVVFPYDKKEYNIYVYDTNGKCIHLLLSPRKRR
;
A
#
# COMPACT_ATOMS: atom_id res chain seq x y z
N MET A 1 -15.24 -38.88 -7.30
CA MET A 1 -15.83 -39.92 -6.40
C MET A 1 -17.21 -39.45 -5.95
N LYS A 2 -18.28 -40.22 -6.17
CA LYS A 2 -19.61 -39.90 -5.62
C LYS A 2 -19.57 -40.12 -4.10
N LYS A 3 -19.80 -39.07 -3.32
CA LYS A 3 -19.87 -39.17 -1.85
C LYS A 3 -21.11 -39.99 -1.51
N LYS A 4 -20.94 -41.13 -0.82
CA LYS A 4 -22.08 -41.91 -0.31
C LYS A 4 -22.69 -41.13 0.85
N THR A 5 -23.96 -40.77 0.72
CA THR A 5 -24.72 -40.13 1.80
C THR A 5 -25.31 -41.21 2.68
N TYR A 6 -24.95 -41.20 3.96
CA TYR A 6 -25.50 -42.10 4.97
C TYR A 6 -26.51 -41.32 5.81
N SER A 7 -27.71 -41.87 5.96
CA SER A 7 -28.73 -41.32 6.85
C SER A 7 -28.83 -42.20 8.09
N MET A 8 -28.72 -41.59 9.27
CA MET A 8 -28.88 -42.30 10.54
C MET A 8 -30.35 -42.28 10.95
N ASP A 9 -30.91 -43.44 11.30
CA ASP A 9 -32.22 -43.53 11.94
C ASP A 9 -32.10 -43.13 13.42
N ILE A 10 -32.76 -42.02 13.77
CA ILE A 10 -32.68 -41.38 15.08
C ILE A 10 -33.21 -42.31 16.18
N ASN A 11 -34.25 -43.10 15.89
CA ASN A 11 -34.84 -44.02 16.86
C ASN A 11 -33.91 -45.20 17.16
N THR A 12 -33.29 -45.75 16.13
CA THR A 12 -32.31 -46.84 16.28
C THR A 12 -31.05 -46.34 17.00
N ALA A 13 -30.56 -45.14 16.69
CA ALA A 13 -29.41 -44.54 17.35
C ALA A 13 -29.66 -44.25 18.83
N GLY A 14 -30.83 -43.72 19.18
CA GLY A 14 -31.23 -43.52 20.58
C GLY A 14 -31.28 -44.83 21.37
N LYS A 15 -31.91 -45.88 20.81
CA LYS A 15 -31.95 -47.22 21.45
C LYS A 15 -30.56 -47.83 21.60
N MET A 16 -29.68 -47.63 20.63
CA MET A 16 -28.31 -48.11 20.69
C MET A 16 -27.52 -47.40 21.79
N LEU A 17 -27.71 -46.08 21.92
CA LEU A 17 -27.09 -45.29 22.97
C LEU A 17 -27.50 -45.80 24.36
N GLU A 18 -28.80 -46.05 24.60
CA GLU A 18 -29.28 -46.62 25.87
C GLU A 18 -28.67 -48.00 26.17
N LYS A 19 -28.51 -48.85 25.15
CA LYS A 19 -27.83 -50.15 25.31
C LYS A 19 -26.37 -50.00 25.73
N VAL A 20 -25.68 -48.96 25.24
CA VAL A 20 -24.28 -48.68 25.62
C VAL A 20 -24.21 -48.23 27.07
N PHE A 21 -25.10 -47.32 27.52
CA PHE A 21 -25.16 -46.90 28.93
C PHE A 21 -25.48 -48.07 29.87
N ALA A 22 -26.42 -48.93 29.48
CA ALA A 22 -26.77 -50.13 30.23
C ALA A 22 -25.60 -51.13 30.34
N LYS A 23 -24.84 -51.32 29.26
CA LYS A 23 -23.65 -52.20 29.25
C LYS A 23 -22.48 -51.61 30.03
N ALA A 24 -22.38 -50.28 30.09
CA ALA A 24 -21.37 -49.57 30.85
C ALA A 24 -21.73 -49.42 32.34
N GLU A 25 -22.86 -49.98 32.80
CA GLU A 25 -23.38 -49.84 34.19
C GLU A 25 -23.51 -48.38 34.65
N THR A 26 -23.72 -47.47 33.69
CA THR A 26 -23.86 -46.03 33.91
C THR A 26 -25.32 -45.59 33.86
N SER A 27 -25.64 -44.48 34.51
CA SER A 27 -27.00 -43.94 34.49
C SER A 27 -27.47 -43.63 33.06
N PRO A 28 -28.75 -43.89 32.74
CA PRO A 28 -29.33 -43.62 31.42
C PRO A 28 -29.15 -42.16 30.99
N ASN A 29 -29.11 -41.95 29.68
CA ASN A 29 -28.94 -40.61 29.13
C ASN A 29 -30.14 -39.72 29.47
N THR A 30 -29.91 -38.68 30.26
CA THR A 30 -30.96 -37.76 30.72
C THR A 30 -31.36 -36.73 29.65
N VAL A 31 -30.56 -36.59 28.58
CA VAL A 31 -30.82 -35.64 27.49
C VAL A 31 -31.49 -36.36 26.31
N PRO A 32 -32.69 -35.93 25.87
CA PRO A 32 -33.34 -36.52 24.70
C PRO A 32 -32.42 -36.53 23.47
N PHE A 33 -32.37 -37.66 22.77
CA PHE A 33 -31.46 -37.85 21.64
C PHE A 33 -31.69 -36.82 20.52
N ASP A 34 -32.93 -36.39 20.31
CA ASP A 34 -33.27 -35.32 19.36
C ASP A 34 -32.55 -34.00 19.66
N LYS A 35 -32.38 -33.64 20.94
CA LYS A 35 -31.64 -32.43 21.32
C LYS A 35 -30.15 -32.56 21.00
N ILE A 36 -29.59 -33.76 21.11
CA ILE A 36 -28.20 -34.06 20.75
C ILE A 36 -28.00 -33.88 19.24
N VAL A 37 -28.94 -34.41 18.43
CA VAL A 37 -28.91 -34.29 16.97
C VAL A 37 -29.13 -32.84 16.52
N LEU A 38 -30.03 -32.10 17.17
CA LEU A 38 -30.25 -30.69 16.86
C LEU A 38 -29.00 -29.85 17.17
N ARG A 39 -28.37 -30.09 18.32
CA ARG A 39 -27.15 -29.39 18.72
C ARG A 39 -25.98 -29.71 17.78
N SER A 40 -25.83 -30.95 17.34
CA SER A 40 -24.77 -31.30 16.37
C SER A 40 -24.99 -30.64 15.02
N LYS A 41 -26.24 -30.56 14.53
CA LYS A 41 -26.59 -29.83 13.30
C LYS A 41 -26.33 -28.33 13.43
N GLN A 42 -26.70 -27.73 14.56
CA GLN A 42 -26.45 -26.30 14.81
C GLN A 42 -24.95 -25.99 14.89
N ASN A 43 -24.16 -26.83 15.56
CA ASN A 43 -22.71 -26.69 15.62
C ASN A 43 -22.08 -26.80 14.23
N LEU A 44 -22.48 -27.80 13.43
CA LEU A 44 -22.02 -27.95 12.04
C LEU A 44 -22.40 -26.75 11.17
N PHE A 45 -23.59 -26.18 11.37
CA PHE A 45 -24.00 -24.98 10.65
C PHE A 45 -23.17 -23.76 11.04
N SER A 46 -22.96 -23.56 12.35
CA SER A 46 -22.11 -22.50 12.88
C SER A 46 -20.67 -22.62 12.38
N ASP A 47 -20.09 -23.81 12.42
CA ASP A 47 -18.72 -24.05 11.96
C ASP A 47 -18.60 -23.81 10.45
N ASN A 48 -19.54 -24.31 9.66
CA ASN A 48 -19.57 -24.04 8.22
C ASN A 48 -19.76 -22.55 7.93
N LEU A 49 -20.57 -21.84 8.70
CA LEU A 49 -20.76 -20.39 8.58
C LEU A 49 -19.46 -19.64 8.86
N PHE A 50 -18.73 -19.99 9.92
CA PHE A 50 -17.44 -19.38 10.25
C PHE A 50 -16.38 -19.67 9.19
N ILE A 51 -16.35 -20.88 8.63
CA ILE A 51 -15.45 -21.24 7.52
C ILE A 51 -15.77 -20.40 6.28
N VAL A 52 -17.05 -20.26 5.92
CA VAL A 52 -17.47 -19.44 4.77
C VAL A 52 -17.15 -17.97 5.00
N LEU A 53 -17.41 -17.45 6.20
CA LEU A 53 -17.15 -16.06 6.55
C LEU A 53 -15.66 -15.72 6.52
N SER A 54 -14.81 -16.58 7.10
CA SER A 54 -13.36 -16.39 7.08
C SER A 54 -12.78 -16.51 5.68
N SER A 55 -13.26 -17.44 4.85
CA SER A 55 -12.91 -17.54 3.43
C SER A 55 -13.29 -16.27 2.66
N LEU A 56 -14.50 -15.74 2.88
CA LEU A 56 -14.95 -14.51 2.25
C LEU A 56 -14.08 -13.31 2.64
N ILE A 57 -13.78 -13.15 3.93
CA ILE A 57 -12.89 -12.09 4.43
C ILE A 57 -11.51 -12.21 3.78
N PHE A 58 -10.95 -13.42 3.70
CA PHE A 58 -9.64 -13.66 3.09
C PHE A 58 -9.61 -13.30 1.60
N VAL A 59 -10.67 -13.64 0.85
CA VAL A 59 -10.78 -13.26 -0.56
C VAL A 59 -10.88 -11.74 -0.70
N ILE A 60 -11.65 -11.07 0.17
CA ILE A 60 -11.76 -9.61 0.17
C ILE A 60 -10.42 -8.95 0.51
N THR A 61 -9.69 -9.43 1.51
CA THR A 61 -8.37 -8.87 1.86
C THR A 61 -7.33 -9.14 0.78
N LEU A 62 -7.40 -10.27 0.09
CA LEU A 62 -6.51 -10.59 -1.03
C LEU A 62 -6.83 -9.76 -2.27
N LEU A 63 -8.10 -9.40 -2.48
CA LEU A 63 -8.55 -8.52 -3.58
C LEU A 63 -8.48 -7.03 -3.24
N MET A 64 -8.28 -6.67 -1.97
CA MET A 64 -8.15 -5.29 -1.49
C MET A 64 -7.15 -4.46 -2.33
N PRO A 65 -5.95 -4.98 -2.68
CA PRO A 65 -4.99 -4.25 -3.53
C PRO A 65 -5.47 -3.97 -4.96
N VAL A 66 -6.52 -4.65 -5.44
CA VAL A 66 -7.11 -4.42 -6.77
C VAL A 66 -8.10 -3.25 -6.74
N PHE A 67 -8.84 -3.11 -5.63
CA PHE A 67 -9.82 -2.04 -5.45
C PHE A 67 -9.20 -0.72 -4.96
N PHE A 68 -8.05 -0.81 -4.31
CA PHE A 68 -7.16 0.31 -4.11
C PHE A 68 -6.01 0.16 -5.09
N PRO A 69 -6.19 0.45 -6.40
CA PRO A 69 -5.02 0.79 -7.19
C PRO A 69 -4.33 1.86 -6.36
N HIS A 70 -3.04 1.67 -6.07
CA HIS A 70 -2.22 2.71 -5.45
C HIS A 70 -2.72 4.02 -6.02
N SER A 71 -3.11 4.95 -5.15
CA SER A 71 -3.45 6.29 -5.60
C SER A 71 -2.29 6.69 -6.50
N LYS A 72 -2.52 6.57 -7.81
CA LYS A 72 -1.77 7.31 -8.78
C LYS A 72 -2.16 8.69 -8.33
N VAL A 73 -1.26 9.33 -7.58
CA VAL A 73 -1.12 10.77 -7.64
C VAL A 73 -1.37 11.07 -9.10
N LEU A 74 -2.47 11.75 -9.40
CA LEU A 74 -2.91 12.07 -10.75
C LEU A 74 -1.90 13.06 -11.34
N MET A 75 -0.67 12.61 -11.57
CA MET A 75 0.23 13.15 -12.57
C MET A 75 -0.30 12.58 -13.88
N SER A 76 -1.34 13.23 -14.40
CA SER A 76 -1.68 13.15 -15.82
C SER A 76 -0.55 13.84 -16.58
N VAL A 77 0.52 13.13 -16.85
CA VAL A 77 1.43 13.47 -17.95
C VAL A 77 1.61 12.19 -18.73
N ASP A 78 1.17 12.22 -19.99
CA ASP A 78 1.36 11.14 -20.94
C ASP A 78 2.79 10.60 -20.85
N ALA A 79 2.92 9.31 -20.53
CA ALA A 79 4.19 8.58 -20.55
C ALA A 79 4.81 8.47 -21.96
N ALA A 80 4.32 9.25 -22.93
CA ALA A 80 4.72 9.22 -24.33
C ALA A 80 5.80 10.25 -24.70
N SER A 81 6.27 11.12 -23.79
CA SER A 81 7.40 12.02 -24.08
C SER A 81 8.13 12.56 -22.85
N SER A 82 8.48 11.71 -21.86
CA SER A 82 9.37 12.15 -20.78
C SER A 82 10.79 12.35 -21.33
N ARG A 83 11.05 13.54 -21.85
CA ARG A 83 12.41 13.99 -22.15
C ARG A 83 13.14 14.15 -20.82
N PRO A 84 14.33 13.55 -20.65
CA PRO A 84 15.05 13.64 -19.38
C PRO A 84 15.28 15.12 -19.04
N LEU A 85 15.04 15.48 -17.78
CA LEU A 85 15.38 16.80 -17.26
C LEU A 85 16.89 17.02 -17.46
N THR A 86 17.24 18.07 -18.21
CA THR A 86 18.63 18.45 -18.47
C THR A 86 18.82 19.93 -18.18
N VAL A 87 19.99 20.31 -17.67
CA VAL A 87 20.31 21.72 -17.43
C VAL A 87 20.59 22.38 -18.78
N LYS A 88 19.79 23.39 -19.13
CA LYS A 88 19.97 24.17 -20.36
C LYS A 88 20.89 25.37 -20.11
N GLU A 89 20.60 26.11 -19.05
CA GLU A 89 21.33 27.31 -18.68
C GLU A 89 21.27 27.50 -17.15
N HIS A 90 22.27 28.18 -16.60
CA HIS A 90 22.26 28.62 -15.22
C HIS A 90 22.76 30.05 -15.16
N HIS A 91 22.21 30.83 -14.24
CA HIS A 91 22.64 32.19 -13.97
C HIS A 91 22.76 32.39 -12.46
N MET A 92 23.82 33.08 -12.04
CA MET A 92 24.12 33.29 -10.64
C MET A 92 24.31 34.78 -10.38
N THR A 93 23.55 35.31 -9.43
CA THR A 93 23.68 36.68 -8.94
C THR A 93 24.32 36.67 -7.54
N GLU A 94 24.43 37.83 -6.89
CA GLU A 94 24.97 37.92 -5.54
C GLU A 94 24.08 37.27 -4.47
N SER A 95 22.78 37.09 -4.75
CA SER A 95 21.78 36.61 -3.78
C SER A 95 20.89 35.46 -4.28
N THR A 96 20.95 35.14 -5.57
CA THR A 96 20.12 34.09 -6.17
C THR A 96 20.89 33.24 -7.17
N PHE A 97 20.51 31.97 -7.26
CA PHE A 97 20.98 31.03 -8.26
C PHE A 97 19.79 30.51 -9.05
N SER A 98 19.73 30.80 -10.34
CA SER A 98 18.68 30.34 -11.23
C SER A 98 19.17 29.28 -12.20
N ILE A 99 18.34 28.27 -12.44
CA ILE A 99 18.62 27.16 -13.35
C ILE A 99 17.43 26.98 -14.27
N THR A 100 17.67 27.03 -15.58
CA THR A 100 16.67 26.75 -16.61
C THR A 100 16.85 25.31 -17.07
N PHE A 101 15.78 24.52 -16.98
CA PHE A 101 15.78 23.12 -17.37
C PHE A 101 15.09 22.91 -18.72
N ASP A 102 15.64 22.01 -19.54
CA ASP A 102 14.96 21.48 -20.73
C ASP A 102 14.42 20.08 -20.44
N GLY A 103 13.30 19.72 -21.08
CA GLY A 103 12.61 18.45 -20.90
C GLY A 103 11.34 18.60 -20.06
N SER A 104 11.12 17.66 -19.15
CA SER A 104 9.92 17.65 -18.32
C SER A 104 9.84 18.82 -17.33
N PRO A 105 8.63 19.18 -16.84
CA PRO A 105 8.46 20.20 -15.82
C PRO A 105 9.09 19.81 -14.47
N VAL A 106 9.62 20.80 -13.75
CA VAL A 106 10.18 20.59 -12.41
C VAL A 106 9.08 20.47 -11.36
N ASP A 107 9.22 19.50 -10.46
CA ASP A 107 8.44 19.38 -9.24
C ASP A 107 9.03 20.31 -8.16
N VAL A 108 8.42 21.49 -8.02
CA VAL A 108 8.86 22.53 -7.09
C VAL A 108 8.73 22.11 -5.62
N VAL A 109 7.80 21.21 -5.30
CA VAL A 109 7.51 20.81 -3.92
C VAL A 109 8.57 19.86 -3.39
N ASN A 110 9.02 18.94 -4.24
CA ASN A 110 10.00 17.92 -3.86
C ASN A 110 11.45 18.33 -4.14
N SER A 111 11.68 19.43 -4.86
CA SER A 111 13.02 19.92 -5.19
C SER A 111 13.56 20.88 -4.13
N TYR A 112 14.81 20.67 -3.73
CA TYR A 112 15.47 21.43 -2.66
C TYR A 112 16.99 21.44 -2.85
N MET A 113 17.66 22.32 -2.12
CA MET A 113 19.11 22.29 -1.97
C MET A 113 19.49 22.05 -0.50
N VAL A 114 20.65 21.46 -0.27
CA VAL A 114 21.20 21.14 1.05
C VAL A 114 22.58 21.77 1.15
N ASP A 115 22.84 22.51 2.22
CA ASP A 115 24.17 23.06 2.49
C ASP A 115 25.10 22.05 3.20
N ASP A 116 26.32 22.49 3.52
CA ASP A 116 27.30 21.66 4.22
C ASP A 116 26.89 21.31 5.67
N ASP A 117 25.92 22.02 6.24
CA ASP A 117 25.39 21.84 7.59
C ASP A 117 24.13 20.94 7.59
N ASP A 118 23.82 20.28 6.46
CA ASP A 118 22.62 19.49 6.21
C ASP A 118 21.31 20.30 6.29
N GLU A 119 21.37 21.63 6.18
CA GLU A 119 20.18 22.49 6.16
C GLU A 119 19.53 22.48 4.77
N THR A 120 18.28 22.03 4.71
CA THR A 120 17.46 22.04 3.49
C THR A 120 16.86 23.42 3.23
N VAL A 121 17.08 23.94 2.02
CA VAL A 121 16.51 25.17 1.52
C VAL A 121 15.64 24.89 0.29
N SER A 122 14.40 25.36 0.32
CA SER A 122 13.44 25.17 -0.77
C SER A 122 13.64 26.19 -1.89
N ILE A 123 13.04 25.90 -3.06
CA ILE A 123 12.97 26.84 -4.18
C ILE A 123 12.26 28.13 -3.73
N ALA A 124 12.82 29.28 -4.09
CA ALA A 124 12.22 30.58 -3.82
C ALA A 124 11.19 30.98 -4.89
N GLU A 125 11.49 30.70 -6.16
CA GLU A 125 10.63 31.06 -7.29
C GLU A 125 10.72 30.01 -8.41
N TYR A 126 9.61 29.79 -9.12
CA TYR A 126 9.54 28.91 -10.28
C TYR A 126 8.75 29.56 -11.41
N ASP A 127 9.37 29.70 -12.56
CA ASP A 127 8.72 30.13 -13.81
C ASP A 127 8.40 28.91 -14.67
N SER A 128 7.12 28.59 -14.78
CA SER A 128 6.61 27.46 -15.57
C SER A 128 6.67 27.69 -17.09
N ALA A 129 6.78 28.94 -17.55
CA ALA A 129 6.87 29.24 -18.98
C ALA A 129 8.26 28.90 -19.54
N THR A 130 9.31 29.15 -18.76
CA THR A 130 10.69 28.85 -19.14
C THR A 130 11.26 27.61 -18.47
N ASN A 131 10.54 27.00 -17.52
CA ASN A 131 11.00 25.90 -16.67
C ASN A 131 12.26 26.29 -15.89
N THR A 132 12.24 27.51 -15.32
CA THR A 132 13.36 28.08 -14.56
C THR A 132 13.04 28.06 -13.07
N VAL A 133 13.93 27.47 -12.27
CA VAL A 133 13.87 27.53 -10.81
C VAL A 133 14.87 28.54 -10.29
N VAL A 134 14.53 29.21 -9.20
CA VAL A 134 15.40 30.15 -8.50
C VAL A 134 15.56 29.72 -7.06
N PHE A 135 16.80 29.51 -6.66
CA PHE A 135 17.20 29.27 -5.28
C PHE A 135 17.79 30.56 -4.68
N PRO A 136 17.57 30.82 -3.39
CA PRO A 136 18.37 31.82 -2.68
C PRO A 136 19.82 31.33 -2.65
N TYR A 137 20.79 32.23 -2.71
CA TYR A 137 22.20 31.87 -2.75
C TYR A 137 23.03 32.80 -1.86
N ASP A 138 23.84 32.23 -0.98
CA ASP A 138 24.63 32.93 0.04
C ASP A 138 26.15 32.70 -0.10
N LYS A 139 26.61 32.25 -1.28
CA LYS A 139 28.02 31.97 -1.60
C LYS A 139 28.63 30.74 -0.89
N LYS A 140 27.79 29.83 -0.37
CA LYS A 140 28.20 28.50 0.10
C LYS A 140 28.16 27.44 -1.00
N GLU A 141 28.68 26.25 -0.67
CA GLU A 141 28.49 25.03 -1.46
C GLU A 141 27.12 24.43 -1.19
N TYR A 142 26.49 23.89 -2.23
CA TYR A 142 25.16 23.28 -2.12
C TYR A 142 25.05 22.01 -2.95
N ASN A 143 24.45 20.97 -2.37
CA ASN A 143 23.93 19.82 -3.09
C ASN A 143 22.48 20.10 -3.47
N ILE A 144 22.19 20.17 -4.77
CA ILE A 144 20.88 20.53 -5.30
C ILE A 144 20.22 19.27 -5.86
N TYR A 145 19.03 18.98 -5.35
CA TYR A 145 18.20 17.86 -5.76
C TYR A 145 16.96 18.39 -6.46
N VAL A 146 16.88 18.20 -7.78
CA VAL A 146 15.73 18.65 -8.57
C VAL A 146 14.98 17.44 -9.11
N TYR A 147 13.72 17.34 -8.75
CA TYR A 147 12.82 16.28 -9.20
C TYR A 147 11.98 16.78 -10.37
N ASP A 148 11.80 15.91 -11.36
CA ASP A 148 10.74 16.04 -12.36
C ASP A 148 9.40 15.64 -11.72
N THR A 149 8.29 16.17 -12.22
CA THR A 149 6.92 15.68 -12.00
C THR A 149 6.74 14.15 -12.10
N ASN A 150 7.63 13.48 -12.84
CA ASN A 150 7.68 12.01 -12.96
C ASN A 150 8.44 11.31 -11.82
N GLY A 151 8.94 12.04 -10.81
CA GLY A 151 9.73 11.51 -9.69
C GLY A 151 11.20 11.21 -10.01
N LYS A 152 11.67 11.57 -11.20
CA LYS A 152 13.09 11.40 -11.58
C LYS A 152 13.91 12.57 -11.04
N CYS A 153 14.97 12.25 -10.29
CA CYS A 153 15.86 13.25 -9.71
C CYS A 153 17.10 13.51 -10.59
N ILE A 154 17.47 14.77 -10.73
CA ILE A 154 18.81 15.20 -11.12
C ILE A 154 19.51 15.80 -9.90
N HIS A 155 20.73 15.33 -9.65
CA HIS A 155 21.58 15.84 -8.58
C HIS A 155 22.64 16.76 -9.20
N LEU A 156 22.74 17.97 -8.68
CA LEU A 156 23.69 18.99 -9.11
C LEU A 156 24.52 19.45 -7.91
N LEU A 157 25.81 19.70 -8.13
CA LEU A 157 26.70 20.28 -7.13
C LEU A 157 26.99 21.72 -7.51
N LEU A 158 26.67 22.66 -6.63
CA LEU A 158 27.02 24.06 -6.75
C LEU A 158 28.27 24.34 -5.91
N SER A 159 29.39 24.57 -6.58
CA SER A 159 30.65 24.95 -5.92
C SER A 159 31.06 26.37 -6.35
N PRO A 160 31.13 27.35 -5.43
CA PRO A 160 31.59 28.70 -5.73
C PRO A 160 33.03 28.65 -6.26
N ARG A 161 33.29 29.32 -7.38
CA ARG A 161 34.65 29.46 -7.89
C ARG A 161 35.45 30.37 -6.95
N LYS A 162 36.44 29.84 -6.23
CA LYS A 162 37.49 30.67 -5.64
C LYS A 162 38.21 31.40 -6.79
N ARG A 163 38.04 32.72 -6.89
CA ARG A 163 38.95 33.55 -7.69
C ARG A 163 40.35 33.35 -7.12
N ARG A 164 41.24 32.73 -7.90
CA ARG A 164 42.69 32.83 -7.73
C ARG A 164 43.16 34.16 -8.28
#